data_AF-A0A949M648-F1
#
_entry.id   AF-A0A949M648-F1
#
_cell.length_a   1.000
_cell.length_b   1.000
_cell.length_c   1.000
_cell.angle_alpha   90.00
_cell.angle_beta   90.00
_cell.angle_gamma   90.00
#
_symmetry.space_group_name_H-M   'P 1'
#
loop_
_entity.id
_entity.type
_entity.pdbx_description
1 polymer ?
#
loop_
_entity_poly.entity_id
_entity_poly.type
_entity_poly.pdbx_seq_one_letter_code
_entity_poly.pdbx_strand_id
1 'polypeptide(L)'
;SYLTLQSNYDLTLKYYRNGFDSDTVSGKLKHQKESQTVDFDEPSFIERRFPGLDETYSSIVAMSWLSLSRSPEIKLSILLPMMQPIIMMILFGRRGGPENPHWQFIAVLALSALGLFLSSGFLCNLFGIDRSGFRFWVLSPIPRGIILHGRNLAFGLPALFLSLAMAIGIAIFWNTSGVVMLETVFGLLAFFPLYLLITNIMSILAPFPLPPGGMHPKDFSWRTLAMNLLLTCCLPIILIWCCVPVLLEALAQWFWKDLPSGPIALVGLVLVFWRSWSFYHQNLNAVGNLLQAREIDLLKTVTKHVEKK
;
A
#
# COMPACT_ATOMS: atom_id res chain seq x y z
N SER A 1 27.23 18.35 -29.36
CA SER A 1 26.61 19.02 -28.19
C SER A 1 26.38 20.52 -28.35
N TYR A 2 27.22 21.28 -29.09
CA TYR A 2 27.02 22.73 -29.28
C TYR A 2 25.85 23.10 -30.21
N LEU A 3 25.63 22.33 -31.29
CA LEU A 3 24.55 22.60 -32.27
C LEU A 3 23.14 22.41 -31.68
N THR A 4 22.97 21.44 -30.79
CA THR A 4 21.70 21.19 -30.08
C THR A 4 21.39 22.30 -29.07
N LEU A 5 22.43 22.93 -28.50
CA LEU A 5 22.29 24.01 -27.53
C LEU A 5 21.93 25.33 -28.20
N GLN A 6 22.55 25.63 -29.36
CA GLN A 6 22.17 26.78 -30.19
C GLN A 6 20.74 26.65 -30.73
N SER A 7 20.37 25.47 -31.23
CA SER A 7 19.01 25.21 -31.71
C SER A 7 17.96 25.47 -30.63
N ASN A 8 18.17 24.92 -29.42
CA ASN A 8 17.23 25.12 -28.31
C ASN A 8 17.24 26.57 -27.80
N TYR A 9 18.39 27.24 -27.78
CA TYR A 9 18.50 28.65 -27.40
C TYR A 9 17.74 29.56 -28.37
N ASP A 10 17.89 29.35 -29.68
CA ASP A 10 17.18 30.11 -30.72
C ASP A 10 15.67 29.85 -30.67
N LEU A 11 15.25 28.61 -30.41
CA LEU A 11 13.83 28.24 -30.24
C LEU A 11 13.22 28.95 -29.03
N THR A 12 13.99 29.04 -27.94
CA THR A 12 13.58 29.73 -26.71
C THR A 12 13.53 31.24 -26.92
N LEU A 13 14.52 31.82 -27.60
CA LEU A 13 14.55 33.25 -27.93
C LEU A 13 13.41 33.66 -28.86
N LYS A 14 13.07 32.81 -29.83
CA LYS A 14 11.95 33.03 -30.75
C LYS A 14 10.59 32.93 -30.05
N TYR A 15 10.50 32.04 -29.05
CA TYR A 15 9.34 31.91 -28.17
C TYR A 15 9.10 33.16 -27.30
N TYR A 16 10.18 33.75 -26.75
CA TYR A 16 10.06 34.95 -25.90
C TYR A 16 9.96 36.27 -26.68
N ARG A 17 10.50 36.35 -27.91
CA ARG A 17 10.42 37.56 -28.74
C ARG A 17 9.05 37.78 -29.39
N ASN A 18 8.34 36.71 -29.74
CA ASN A 18 7.13 36.79 -30.55
C ASN A 18 5.89 36.28 -29.79
N GLY A 19 5.80 36.58 -28.48
CA GLY A 19 4.68 36.17 -27.64
C GLY A 19 3.33 36.37 -28.33
N PHE A 20 2.46 35.34 -28.27
CA PHE A 20 1.10 35.23 -28.82
C PHE A 20 0.58 36.43 -29.64
N ASP A 21 1.14 36.64 -30.83
CA ASP A 21 0.44 37.38 -31.89
C ASP A 21 -0.29 36.38 -32.76
N SER A 22 -1.59 36.28 -32.49
CA SER A 22 -2.56 35.35 -33.07
C SER A 22 -3.03 35.73 -34.47
N ASP A 23 -2.27 36.50 -35.25
CA ASP A 23 -2.67 36.90 -36.58
C ASP A 23 -1.44 37.15 -37.45
N THR A 24 -1.13 36.18 -38.33
CA THR A 24 -0.47 36.31 -39.66
C THR A 24 0.47 35.14 -39.98
N VAL A 25 -0.08 33.98 -40.36
CA VAL A 25 0.55 33.16 -41.42
C VAL A 25 -0.55 32.47 -42.24
N SER A 26 -1.11 33.24 -43.20
CA SER A 26 -1.74 32.64 -44.38
C SER A 26 -0.62 32.11 -45.27
N GLY A 27 -0.38 30.81 -45.23
CA GLY A 27 0.74 30.18 -45.94
C GLY A 27 0.67 28.66 -45.92
N LYS A 28 -0.19 28.10 -46.78
CA LYS A 28 -0.22 26.70 -47.27
C LYS A 28 0.60 25.69 -46.46
N LEU A 29 0.07 25.27 -45.32
CA LEU A 29 0.38 23.96 -44.75
C LEU A 29 -0.72 22.98 -45.17
N LYS A 30 -0.25 21.95 -45.87
CA LYS A 30 -0.96 20.79 -46.38
C LYS A 30 -2.00 20.28 -45.36
N HIS A 31 -3.26 20.27 -45.77
CA HIS A 31 -4.36 19.63 -45.05
C HIS A 31 -4.09 18.12 -44.92
N GLN A 32 -3.50 17.71 -43.79
CA GLN A 32 -3.51 16.35 -43.23
C GLN A 32 -2.85 16.48 -41.85
N LYS A 33 -3.59 16.69 -40.76
CA LYS A 33 -4.52 15.76 -40.12
C LYS A 33 -5.46 16.60 -39.27
N GLU A 34 -6.71 16.17 -39.17
CA GLU A 34 -7.75 16.75 -38.32
C GLU A 34 -7.20 17.47 -37.09
N SER A 35 -7.72 18.66 -36.84
CA SER A 35 -8.00 19.11 -35.49
C SER A 35 -8.69 17.95 -34.78
N GLN A 36 -7.92 17.08 -34.13
CA GLN A 36 -8.41 16.36 -32.99
C GLN A 36 -8.79 17.47 -32.01
N THR A 37 -10.06 17.88 -32.07
CA THR A 37 -10.81 18.09 -30.85
C THR A 37 -10.43 16.90 -29.99
N VAL A 38 -9.51 17.12 -29.05
CA VAL A 38 -9.26 16.15 -28.00
C VAL A 38 -10.61 16.04 -27.33
N ASP A 39 -11.30 14.97 -27.66
CA ASP A 39 -12.59 14.64 -27.13
C ASP A 39 -12.36 14.51 -25.62
N PHE A 40 -12.75 15.53 -24.86
CA PHE A 40 -12.68 15.51 -23.40
C PHE A 40 -13.73 14.55 -22.80
N ASP A 41 -14.38 13.73 -23.63
CA ASP A 41 -15.31 12.67 -23.21
C ASP A 41 -14.61 11.43 -22.64
N GLU A 42 -13.30 11.27 -22.78
CA GLU A 42 -12.58 10.30 -21.96
C GLU A 42 -12.31 10.92 -20.57
N PRO A 43 -12.95 10.41 -19.49
CA PRO A 43 -12.70 10.94 -18.16
C PRO A 43 -11.21 10.82 -17.88
N SER A 44 -10.58 11.97 -17.64
CA SER A 44 -9.19 12.05 -17.18
C SER A 44 -8.99 11.01 -16.08
N PHE A 45 -7.85 10.33 -16.03
CA PHE A 45 -7.61 9.30 -15.00
C PHE A 45 -7.80 9.84 -13.56
N ILE A 46 -7.78 11.17 -13.40
CA ILE A 46 -8.05 11.92 -12.17
C ILE A 46 -9.56 11.97 -11.84
N GLU A 47 -10.43 11.99 -12.84
CA GLU A 47 -11.90 12.00 -12.74
C GLU A 47 -12.49 10.59 -12.63
N ARG A 48 -11.64 9.56 -12.64
CA ARG A 48 -12.07 8.17 -12.59
C ARG A 48 -12.74 7.88 -11.25
N ARG A 49 -14.03 7.57 -11.30
CA ARG A 49 -14.84 7.15 -10.15
C ARG A 49 -14.73 5.64 -9.97
N PHE A 50 -14.29 5.19 -8.79
CA PHE A 50 -14.29 3.78 -8.44
C PHE A 50 -15.69 3.40 -7.91
N PRO A 51 -16.31 2.33 -8.44
CA PRO A 51 -17.64 1.93 -8.02
C PRO A 51 -17.64 1.57 -6.53
N GLY A 52 -18.61 2.13 -5.79
CA GLY A 52 -18.78 1.87 -4.35
C GLY A 52 -17.93 2.74 -3.40
N LEU A 53 -17.11 3.66 -3.92
CA LEU A 53 -16.39 4.64 -3.11
C LEU A 53 -17.01 6.03 -3.25
N ASP A 54 -17.03 6.79 -2.15
CA ASP A 54 -17.33 8.23 -2.19
C ASP A 54 -16.32 8.98 -3.09
N GLU A 55 -16.75 10.09 -3.67
CA GLU A 55 -15.95 10.91 -4.58
C GLU A 55 -14.61 11.33 -3.97
N THR A 56 -14.61 11.62 -2.67
CA THR A 56 -13.39 11.99 -1.94
C THR A 56 -12.39 10.84 -1.88
N TYR A 57 -12.84 9.62 -1.58
CA TYR A 57 -11.95 8.46 -1.54
C TYR A 57 -11.48 8.06 -2.94
N SER A 58 -12.38 8.13 -3.93
CA SER A 58 -12.06 7.79 -5.31
C SER A 58 -10.95 8.68 -5.87
N SER A 59 -11.02 9.99 -5.63
CA SER A 59 -10.00 10.94 -6.09
C SER A 59 -8.64 10.70 -5.40
N ILE A 60 -8.63 10.41 -4.09
CA ILE A 60 -7.41 10.06 -3.35
C ILE A 60 -6.77 8.78 -3.93
N VAL A 61 -7.57 7.76 -4.21
CA VAL A 61 -7.10 6.50 -4.80
C VAL A 61 -6.56 6.73 -6.21
N ALA A 62 -7.33 7.41 -7.07
CA ALA A 62 -6.94 7.72 -8.45
C ALA A 62 -5.62 8.52 -8.50
N MET A 63 -5.50 9.56 -7.69
CA MET A 63 -4.29 10.37 -7.59
C MET A 63 -3.10 9.56 -7.10
N SER A 64 -3.29 8.72 -6.09
CA SER A 64 -2.23 7.86 -5.56
C SER A 64 -1.73 6.88 -6.61
N TRP A 65 -2.64 6.31 -7.40
CA TRP A 65 -2.29 5.36 -8.45
C TRP A 65 -1.65 6.03 -9.67
N LEU A 66 -2.07 7.25 -10.01
CA LEU A 66 -1.45 8.05 -11.06
C LEU A 66 -0.02 8.47 -10.68
N SER A 67 0.20 8.81 -9.40
CA SER A 67 1.55 9.13 -8.89
C SER A 67 2.48 7.91 -8.96
N LEU A 68 1.97 6.73 -8.59
CA LEU A 68 2.65 5.45 -8.75
C LEU A 68 3.02 5.14 -10.20
N SER A 69 2.07 5.28 -11.12
CA SER A 69 2.25 4.86 -12.52
C SER A 69 3.35 5.62 -13.24
N ARG A 70 3.71 6.81 -12.74
CA ARG A 70 4.80 7.65 -13.24
C ARG A 70 6.18 7.27 -12.72
N SER A 71 6.28 6.49 -11.64
CA SER A 71 7.57 6.14 -11.01
C SER A 71 7.95 4.69 -11.30
N PRO A 72 8.92 4.43 -12.21
CA PRO A 72 9.31 3.06 -12.58
C PRO A 72 9.89 2.28 -11.39
N GLU A 73 10.55 2.94 -10.45
CA GLU A 73 11.14 2.31 -9.28
C GLU A 73 10.07 1.69 -8.38
N ILE A 74 8.94 2.38 -8.23
CA ILE A 74 7.86 1.86 -7.39
C ILE A 74 7.22 0.62 -8.02
N LYS A 75 7.09 0.59 -9.36
CA LYS A 75 6.60 -0.61 -10.07
C LYS A 75 7.49 -1.82 -9.79
N LEU A 76 8.82 -1.63 -9.77
CA LEU A 76 9.77 -2.69 -9.41
C LEU A 76 9.63 -3.11 -7.94
N SER A 77 9.35 -2.18 -7.03
CA SER A 77 9.14 -2.52 -5.61
C SER A 77 7.86 -3.30 -5.35
N ILE A 78 6.81 -3.09 -6.14
CA ILE A 78 5.55 -3.84 -6.07
C ILE A 78 5.73 -5.25 -6.68
N LEU A 79 6.66 -5.42 -7.62
CA LEU A 79 6.94 -6.72 -8.21
C LEU A 79 7.41 -7.74 -7.17
N LEU A 80 8.22 -7.31 -6.19
CA LEU A 80 8.77 -8.22 -5.18
C LEU A 80 7.69 -8.94 -4.35
N PRO A 81 6.73 -8.24 -3.69
CA PRO A 81 5.64 -8.93 -3.02
C PRO A 81 4.77 -9.73 -4.00
N MET A 82 4.56 -9.27 -5.24
CA MET A 82 3.81 -10.04 -6.25
C MET A 82 4.46 -11.38 -6.62
N MET A 83 5.79 -11.49 -6.56
CA MET A 83 6.50 -12.75 -6.82
C MET A 83 6.45 -13.73 -5.64
N GLN A 84 6.10 -13.26 -4.44
CA GLN A 84 6.13 -14.07 -3.23
C GLN A 84 5.27 -15.34 -3.30
N PRO A 85 4.00 -15.32 -3.78
CA PRO A 85 3.19 -16.54 -3.83
C PRO A 85 3.87 -17.62 -4.68
N ILE A 86 4.51 -17.23 -5.79
CA ILE A 86 5.25 -18.14 -6.67
C ILE A 86 6.44 -18.74 -5.92
N ILE A 87 7.24 -17.90 -5.25
CA ILE A 87 8.40 -18.34 -4.46
C ILE A 87 7.98 -19.33 -3.38
N MET A 88 6.91 -19.00 -2.64
CA MET A 88 6.43 -19.83 -1.53
C MET A 88 5.83 -21.14 -2.04
N MET A 89 5.13 -21.12 -3.17
CA MET A 89 4.67 -22.35 -3.82
C MET A 89 5.83 -23.25 -4.26
N ILE A 90 6.94 -22.69 -4.77
CA ILE A 90 8.12 -23.47 -5.14
C ILE A 90 8.79 -24.09 -3.90
N LEU A 91 8.96 -23.30 -2.83
CA LEU A 91 9.66 -23.73 -1.61
C LEU A 91 8.85 -24.74 -0.80
N PHE A 92 7.54 -24.53 -0.69
CA PHE A 92 6.67 -25.25 0.23
C PHE A 92 5.63 -26.12 -0.45
N GLY A 93 5.38 -25.96 -1.75
CA GLY A 93 4.38 -26.78 -2.43
C GLY A 93 4.73 -28.26 -2.43
N ARG A 94 6.01 -28.61 -2.60
CA ARG A 94 6.44 -30.03 -2.66
C ARG A 94 6.44 -30.75 -1.31
N ARG A 95 6.43 -30.02 -0.20
CA ARG A 95 6.32 -30.60 1.14
C ARG A 95 4.86 -30.51 1.53
N GLY A 96 4.21 -31.65 1.80
CA GLY A 96 2.87 -31.62 2.38
C GLY A 96 2.85 -30.71 3.62
N GLY A 97 1.78 -29.94 3.80
CA GLY A 97 1.61 -29.10 4.98
C GLY A 97 1.61 -29.93 6.28
N PRO A 98 1.62 -29.27 7.46
CA PRO A 98 1.47 -29.97 8.74
C PRO A 98 0.24 -30.88 8.73
N GLU A 99 0.22 -32.02 9.43
CA GLU A 99 -0.97 -32.89 9.45
C GLU A 99 -2.07 -32.37 10.40
N ASN A 100 -1.67 -31.70 11.48
CA ASN A 100 -2.58 -31.17 12.47
C ASN A 100 -3.27 -29.88 11.97
N PRO A 101 -4.62 -29.78 12.02
CA PRO A 101 -5.37 -28.62 11.53
C PRO A 101 -4.94 -27.28 12.13
N HIS A 102 -4.60 -27.24 13.43
CA HIS A 102 -4.17 -26.00 14.12
C HIS A 102 -2.82 -25.54 13.61
N TRP A 103 -1.88 -26.47 13.42
CA TRP A 103 -0.57 -26.16 12.86
C TRP A 103 -0.66 -25.81 11.37
N GLN A 104 -1.60 -26.41 10.63
CA GLN A 104 -1.91 -25.99 9.26
C GLN A 104 -2.39 -24.54 9.24
N PHE A 105 -3.39 -24.17 10.06
CA PHE A 105 -3.87 -22.79 10.17
C PHE A 105 -2.71 -21.81 10.42
N ILE A 106 -1.89 -22.07 11.45
CA ILE A 106 -0.78 -21.18 11.83
C ILE A 106 0.21 -21.02 10.66
N ALA A 107 0.53 -22.12 9.97
CA ALA A 107 1.46 -22.10 8.84
C ALA A 107 0.90 -21.32 7.65
N VAL A 108 -0.35 -21.58 7.25
CA VAL A 108 -0.99 -20.88 6.11
C VAL A 108 -1.18 -19.40 6.44
N LEU A 109 -1.60 -19.06 7.66
CA LEU A 109 -1.73 -17.67 8.11
C LEU A 109 -0.38 -16.96 8.12
N ALA A 110 0.67 -17.56 8.68
CA ALA A 110 2.00 -16.94 8.72
C ALA A 110 2.59 -16.71 7.33
N LEU A 111 2.49 -17.71 6.44
CA LEU A 111 2.98 -17.59 5.07
C LEU A 111 2.19 -16.54 4.28
N SER A 112 0.88 -16.49 4.41
CA SER A 112 0.06 -15.46 3.74
C SER A 112 0.27 -14.06 4.32
N ALA A 113 0.39 -13.92 5.64
CA ALA A 113 0.70 -12.65 6.30
C ALA A 113 2.10 -12.10 5.94
N LEU A 114 3.03 -12.97 5.53
CA LEU A 114 4.31 -12.56 4.96
C LEU A 114 4.08 -11.65 3.72
N GLY A 115 2.98 -11.83 2.98
CA GLY A 115 2.55 -10.98 1.86
C GLY A 115 2.38 -9.53 2.26
N LEU A 116 1.63 -9.32 3.34
CA LEU A 116 1.45 -8.01 3.95
C LEU A 116 2.76 -7.49 4.54
N PHE A 117 3.56 -8.36 5.14
CA PHE A 117 4.86 -7.98 5.69
C PHE A 117 5.83 -7.47 4.61
N LEU A 118 5.97 -8.15 3.47
CA LEU A 118 6.82 -7.65 2.37
C LEU A 118 6.25 -6.36 1.77
N SER A 119 4.92 -6.28 1.65
CA SER A 119 4.24 -5.05 1.21
C SER A 119 4.44 -3.89 2.20
N SER A 120 4.78 -4.17 3.46
CA SER A 120 5.02 -3.15 4.49
C SER A 120 6.26 -2.32 4.15
N GLY A 121 7.26 -2.88 3.45
CA GLY A 121 8.41 -2.11 2.98
C GLY A 121 8.01 -0.88 2.16
N PHE A 122 6.86 -0.95 1.47
CA PHE A 122 6.26 0.17 0.76
C PHE A 122 5.32 0.99 1.67
N LEU A 123 4.34 0.34 2.32
CA LEU A 123 3.29 1.01 3.10
C LEU A 123 3.83 1.78 4.32
N CYS A 124 4.91 1.30 4.95
CA CYS A 124 5.53 1.94 6.10
C CYS A 124 6.25 3.25 5.76
N ASN A 125 6.42 3.58 4.48
CA ASN A 125 7.07 4.81 4.04
C ASN A 125 6.27 5.58 2.98
N LEU A 126 4.95 5.47 3.04
CA LEU A 126 4.04 6.00 2.01
C LEU A 126 4.25 7.49 1.70
N PHE A 127 4.49 8.30 2.74
CA PHE A 127 4.74 9.73 2.57
C PHE A 127 6.16 10.05 2.09
N GLY A 128 7.15 9.21 2.41
CA GLY A 128 8.50 9.32 1.86
C GLY A 128 8.55 9.04 0.36
N ILE A 129 7.68 8.16 -0.12
CA ILE A 129 7.50 7.84 -1.53
C ILE A 129 6.92 9.01 -2.32
N ASP A 130 6.00 9.78 -1.74
CA ASP A 130 5.41 10.96 -2.39
C ASP A 130 6.43 12.09 -2.61
N ARG A 131 7.54 12.14 -1.85
CA ARG A 131 8.58 13.19 -1.92
C ARG A 131 7.96 14.60 -1.86
N SER A 132 8.24 15.46 -2.84
CA SER A 132 7.64 16.81 -2.97
C SER A 132 6.12 16.79 -3.20
N GLY A 133 5.57 15.68 -3.70
CA GLY A 133 4.13 15.48 -3.84
C GLY A 133 3.39 15.50 -2.49
N PHE A 134 4.08 15.22 -1.38
CA PHE A 134 3.47 15.28 -0.05
C PHE A 134 2.91 16.67 0.29
N ARG A 135 3.48 17.74 -0.29
CA ARG A 135 3.01 19.12 -0.11
C ARG A 135 1.55 19.30 -0.54
N PHE A 136 1.09 18.52 -1.52
CA PHE A 136 -0.32 18.52 -1.93
C PHE A 136 -1.23 18.14 -0.76
N TRP A 137 -0.90 17.07 -0.02
CA TRP A 137 -1.70 16.63 1.13
C TRP A 137 -1.72 17.69 2.22
N VAL A 138 -0.56 18.29 2.52
CA VAL A 138 -0.45 19.36 3.54
C VAL A 138 -1.34 20.55 3.20
N LEU A 139 -1.37 20.98 1.93
CA LEU A 139 -2.16 22.13 1.50
C LEU A 139 -3.64 21.79 1.25
N SER A 140 -3.99 20.51 1.13
CA SER A 140 -5.37 20.09 0.91
C SER A 140 -6.24 20.36 2.15
N PRO A 141 -7.50 20.82 1.97
CA PRO A 141 -8.45 21.01 3.06
C PRO A 141 -9.03 19.68 3.59
N ILE A 142 -8.53 18.54 3.11
CA ILE A 142 -9.06 17.21 3.44
C ILE A 142 -8.60 16.80 4.84
N PRO A 143 -9.51 16.37 5.73
CA PRO A 143 -9.17 15.80 7.02
C PRO A 143 -8.16 14.66 6.90
N ARG A 144 -7.13 14.67 7.75
CA ARG A 144 -6.01 13.72 7.65
C ARG A 144 -6.42 12.26 7.81
N GLY A 145 -7.45 11.98 8.62
CA GLY A 145 -8.02 10.63 8.73
C GLY A 145 -8.61 10.10 7.42
N ILE A 146 -9.24 10.97 6.62
CA ILE A 146 -9.80 10.63 5.30
C ILE A 146 -8.67 10.34 4.31
N ILE A 147 -7.60 11.15 4.33
CA ILE A 147 -6.40 10.90 3.51
C ILE A 147 -5.81 9.53 3.83
N LEU A 148 -5.60 9.21 5.11
CA LEU A 148 -5.08 7.92 5.54
C LEU A 148 -5.98 6.76 5.10
N HIS A 149 -7.30 6.89 5.25
CA HIS A 149 -8.24 5.87 4.82
C HIS A 149 -8.19 5.64 3.30
N GLY A 150 -8.25 6.70 2.50
CA GLY A 150 -8.17 6.60 1.04
C GLY A 150 -6.85 6.00 0.57
N ARG A 151 -5.75 6.30 1.26
CA ARG A 151 -4.43 5.72 0.99
C ARG A 151 -4.37 4.24 1.37
N ASN A 152 -4.97 3.86 2.50
CA ASN A 152 -5.13 2.44 2.86
C ASN A 152 -5.94 1.67 1.81
N LEU A 153 -6.97 2.28 1.22
CA LEU A 153 -7.71 1.66 0.12
C LEU A 153 -6.85 1.51 -1.13
N ALA A 154 -6.11 2.56 -1.50
CA ALA A 154 -5.28 2.57 -2.70
C ALA A 154 -4.18 1.49 -2.68
N PHE A 155 -3.54 1.30 -1.53
CA PHE A 155 -2.34 0.46 -1.42
C PHE A 155 -2.53 -0.79 -0.55
N GLY A 156 -3.36 -0.68 0.49
CA GLY A 156 -3.66 -1.79 1.39
C GLY A 156 -4.55 -2.84 0.74
N LEU A 157 -5.57 -2.46 -0.04
CA LEU A 157 -6.44 -3.44 -0.68
C LEU A 157 -5.69 -4.35 -1.67
N PRO A 158 -4.85 -3.84 -2.59
CA PRO A 158 -4.03 -4.71 -3.44
C PRO A 158 -3.15 -5.69 -2.62
N ALA A 159 -2.54 -5.21 -1.53
CA ALA A 159 -1.72 -6.04 -0.65
C ALA A 159 -2.55 -7.13 0.05
N LEU A 160 -3.77 -6.80 0.49
CA LEU A 160 -4.72 -7.76 1.05
C LEU A 160 -5.13 -8.81 0.03
N PHE A 161 -5.51 -8.40 -1.18
CA PHE A 161 -5.91 -9.32 -2.25
C PHE A 161 -4.81 -10.32 -2.57
N LEU A 162 -3.57 -9.84 -2.68
CA LEU A 162 -2.41 -10.70 -2.92
C LEU A 162 -2.20 -11.70 -1.79
N SER A 163 -2.34 -11.26 -0.55
CA SER A 163 -2.16 -12.11 0.64
C SER A 163 -3.30 -13.13 0.78
N LEU A 164 -4.54 -12.75 0.45
CA LEU A 164 -5.69 -13.67 0.40
C LEU A 164 -5.53 -14.71 -0.72
N ALA A 165 -5.13 -14.28 -1.91
CA ALA A 165 -4.85 -15.18 -3.03
C ALA A 165 -3.76 -16.19 -2.65
N MET A 166 -2.74 -15.75 -1.91
CA MET A 166 -1.70 -16.61 -1.39
C MET A 166 -2.22 -17.59 -0.32
N ALA A 167 -3.04 -17.13 0.63
CA ALA A 167 -3.65 -17.99 1.64
C ALA A 167 -4.48 -19.12 0.99
N ILE A 168 -5.34 -18.76 0.03
CA ILE A 168 -6.18 -19.70 -0.71
C ILE A 168 -5.31 -20.64 -1.56
N GLY A 169 -4.32 -20.10 -2.28
CA GLY A 169 -3.41 -20.89 -3.10
C GLY A 169 -2.65 -21.95 -2.30
N ILE A 170 -2.10 -21.58 -1.14
CA ILE A 170 -1.40 -22.53 -0.25
C ILE A 170 -2.39 -23.55 0.31
N ALA A 171 -3.56 -23.11 0.78
CA ALA A 171 -4.58 -24.01 1.33
C ALA A 171 -5.01 -25.07 0.30
N ILE A 172 -5.23 -24.67 -0.96
CA ILE A 172 -5.54 -25.60 -2.06
C ILE A 172 -4.36 -26.54 -2.33
N PHE A 173 -3.13 -26.01 -2.42
CA PHE A 173 -1.94 -26.80 -2.74
C PHE A 173 -1.63 -27.86 -1.67
N TRP A 174 -1.87 -27.53 -0.40
CA TRP A 174 -1.70 -28.45 0.74
C TRP A 174 -2.94 -29.32 1.01
N ASN A 175 -3.98 -29.23 0.17
CA ASN A 175 -5.25 -29.95 0.37
C ASN A 175 -5.81 -29.74 1.79
N THR A 176 -5.78 -28.50 2.24
CA THR A 176 -6.21 -28.09 3.58
C THR A 176 -7.73 -28.19 3.69
N SER A 177 -8.24 -28.51 4.89
CA SER A 177 -9.68 -28.55 5.11
C SER A 177 -10.34 -27.18 4.83
N GLY A 178 -11.56 -27.19 4.31
CA GLY A 178 -12.30 -25.95 4.04
C GLY A 178 -12.50 -25.09 5.29
N VAL A 179 -12.58 -25.71 6.47
CA VAL A 179 -12.69 -25.02 7.76
C VAL A 179 -11.41 -24.24 8.08
N VAL A 180 -10.24 -24.88 8.02
CA VAL A 180 -8.94 -24.23 8.25
C VAL A 180 -8.69 -23.12 7.22
N MET A 181 -9.12 -23.31 5.97
CA MET A 181 -9.07 -22.27 4.95
C MET A 181 -9.92 -21.05 5.34
N LEU A 182 -11.17 -21.25 5.79
CA LEU A 182 -12.04 -20.17 6.25
C LEU A 182 -11.46 -19.46 7.48
N GLU A 183 -10.98 -20.22 8.46
CA GLU A 183 -10.30 -19.67 9.63
C GLU A 183 -9.14 -18.79 9.20
N THR A 184 -8.30 -19.26 8.28
CA THR A 184 -7.14 -18.49 7.80
C THR A 184 -7.57 -17.21 7.11
N VAL A 185 -8.64 -17.24 6.30
CA VAL A 185 -9.20 -16.04 5.68
C VAL A 185 -9.68 -15.05 6.75
N PHE A 186 -10.44 -15.50 7.74
CA PHE A 186 -10.88 -14.63 8.83
C PHE A 186 -9.72 -14.09 9.68
N GLY A 187 -8.70 -14.91 9.95
CA GLY A 187 -7.49 -14.50 10.67
C GLY A 187 -6.69 -13.46 9.91
N LEU A 188 -6.52 -13.64 8.59
CA LEU A 188 -5.82 -12.69 7.73
C LEU A 188 -6.59 -11.38 7.58
N LEU A 189 -7.92 -11.47 7.43
CA LEU A 189 -8.77 -10.30 7.50
C LEU A 189 -8.55 -9.63 8.86
N ALA A 190 -8.78 -10.31 9.99
CA ALA A 190 -8.61 -9.74 11.33
C ALA A 190 -7.26 -9.02 11.57
N PHE A 191 -6.18 -9.53 10.98
CA PHE A 191 -4.85 -8.94 11.03
C PHE A 191 -4.72 -7.63 10.22
N PHE A 192 -5.33 -7.58 9.04
CA PHE A 192 -5.17 -6.51 8.05
C PHE A 192 -5.41 -5.07 8.56
N PRO A 193 -6.50 -4.72 9.26
CA PRO A 193 -6.76 -3.33 9.63
C PRO A 193 -5.82 -2.86 10.75
N LEU A 194 -5.36 -3.77 11.61
CA LEU A 194 -4.36 -3.49 12.64
C LEU A 194 -3.00 -3.28 12.01
N TYR A 195 -2.65 -4.10 11.01
CA TYR A 195 -1.50 -3.89 10.15
C TYR A 195 -1.52 -2.49 9.52
N LEU A 196 -2.65 -2.07 8.92
CA LEU A 196 -2.78 -0.73 8.33
C LEU A 196 -2.56 0.40 9.33
N LEU A 197 -3.06 0.28 10.57
CA LEU A 197 -2.78 1.30 11.61
C LEU A 197 -1.27 1.42 11.85
N ILE A 198 -0.59 0.28 12.04
CA ILE A 198 0.84 0.27 12.33
C ILE A 198 1.65 0.84 11.16
N THR A 199 1.35 0.44 9.91
CA THR A 199 2.06 0.99 8.75
C THR A 199 1.82 2.48 8.58
N ASN A 200 0.62 2.99 8.88
CA ASN A 200 0.35 4.42 8.89
C ASN A 200 1.18 5.14 9.97
N ILE A 201 1.21 4.61 11.19
CA ILE A 201 2.01 5.16 12.29
C ILE A 201 3.49 5.20 11.90
N MET A 202 4.03 4.13 11.32
CA MET A 202 5.42 4.10 10.81
C MET A 202 5.67 5.18 9.75
N SER A 203 4.75 5.31 8.79
CA SER A 203 4.88 6.30 7.71
C SER A 203 4.90 7.74 8.21
N ILE A 204 4.29 8.00 9.38
CA ILE A 204 4.24 9.32 10.01
C ILE A 204 5.45 9.53 10.94
N LEU A 205 5.78 8.54 11.77
CA LEU A 205 6.76 8.70 12.84
C LEU A 205 8.21 8.53 12.35
N ALA A 206 8.41 7.73 11.32
CA ALA A 206 9.74 7.33 10.88
C ALA A 206 9.82 7.23 9.34
N PRO A 207 9.54 8.31 8.59
CA PRO A 207 9.67 8.31 7.15
C PRO A 207 11.15 8.22 6.73
N PHE A 208 11.41 7.47 5.66
CA PHE A 208 12.69 7.49 4.97
C PHE A 208 12.64 8.42 3.76
N PRO A 209 13.52 9.44 3.69
CA PRO A 209 13.57 10.32 2.53
C PRO A 209 14.15 9.57 1.34
N LEU A 210 13.42 9.58 0.21
CA LEU A 210 13.84 8.89 -1.01
C LEU A 210 14.31 9.91 -2.07
N PRO A 211 15.54 9.77 -2.62
CA PRO A 211 16.01 10.65 -3.68
C PRO A 211 15.22 10.41 -4.99
N PRO A 212 15.13 11.41 -5.89
CA PRO A 212 14.65 11.18 -7.25
C PRO A 212 15.49 10.12 -7.97
N GLY A 213 14.86 9.16 -8.64
CA GLY A 213 15.56 8.10 -9.38
C GLY A 213 16.11 6.95 -8.53
N GLY A 214 15.77 6.85 -7.25
CA GLY A 214 16.22 5.76 -6.38
C GLY A 214 15.28 5.44 -5.22
N MET A 215 15.44 4.23 -4.66
CA MET A 215 14.66 3.72 -3.51
C MET A 215 15.47 3.55 -2.23
N HIS A 216 16.78 3.81 -2.28
CA HIS A 216 17.61 3.76 -1.08
C HIS A 216 17.70 5.14 -0.43
N PRO A 217 17.47 5.22 0.90
CA PRO A 217 17.71 6.45 1.64
C PRO A 217 19.19 6.84 1.50
N LYS A 218 19.47 8.10 1.14
CA LYS A 218 20.85 8.60 1.08
C LYS A 218 21.41 8.94 2.46
N ASP A 219 20.54 9.35 3.37
CA ASP A 219 20.91 9.71 4.73
C ASP A 219 20.43 8.62 5.71
N PHE A 220 21.38 7.93 6.34
CA PHE A 220 21.09 6.96 7.38
C PHE A 220 20.76 7.68 8.69
N SER A 221 19.58 7.40 9.25
CA SER A 221 19.20 7.91 10.57
C SER A 221 18.87 6.76 11.50
N TRP A 222 19.76 6.54 12.49
CA TRP A 222 19.60 5.45 13.47
C TRP A 222 18.26 5.52 14.21
N ARG A 223 17.80 6.73 14.52
CA ARG A 223 16.49 6.95 15.16
C ARG A 223 15.32 6.42 14.32
N THR A 224 15.32 6.70 13.03
CA THR A 224 14.27 6.27 12.09
C THR A 224 14.34 4.76 11.87
N LEU A 225 15.54 4.19 11.78
CA LEU A 225 15.73 2.74 11.71
C LEU A 225 15.20 2.05 12.97
N ALA A 226 15.63 2.52 14.16
CA ALA A 226 15.22 1.95 15.43
C ALA A 226 13.70 2.04 15.62
N MET A 227 13.09 3.18 15.28
CA MET A 227 11.63 3.34 15.34
C MET A 227 10.90 2.39 14.39
N ASN A 228 11.34 2.27 13.13
CA ASN A 228 10.75 1.32 12.20
C ASN A 228 10.91 -0.13 12.68
N LEU A 229 12.07 -0.49 13.22
CA LEU A 229 12.32 -1.84 13.74
C LEU A 229 11.42 -2.15 14.95
N LEU A 230 11.33 -1.21 15.91
CA LEU A 230 10.44 -1.34 17.07
C LEU A 230 8.98 -1.47 16.66
N LEU A 231 8.49 -0.63 15.76
CA LEU A 231 7.11 -0.71 15.27
C LEU A 231 6.89 -1.99 14.46
N THR A 232 7.92 -2.50 13.76
CA THR A 232 7.82 -3.73 12.96
C THR A 232 7.66 -4.94 13.86
N CYS A 233 8.24 -4.91 15.07
CA CYS A 233 7.99 -5.92 16.10
C CYS A 233 6.53 -5.94 16.58
N CYS A 234 5.72 -4.90 16.35
CA CYS A 234 4.29 -4.95 16.65
C CYS A 234 3.53 -5.87 15.68
N LEU A 235 3.98 -6.03 14.43
CA LEU A 235 3.31 -6.86 13.43
C LEU A 235 3.21 -8.35 13.85
N PRO A 236 4.27 -9.04 14.27
CA PRO A 236 4.15 -10.42 14.75
C PRO A 236 3.31 -10.52 16.02
N ILE A 237 3.32 -9.52 16.91
CA ILE A 237 2.46 -9.50 18.10
C ILE A 237 0.98 -9.47 17.71
N ILE A 238 0.62 -8.63 16.73
CA ILE A 238 -0.73 -8.56 16.17
C ILE A 238 -1.10 -9.88 15.47
N LEU A 239 -0.15 -10.51 14.79
CA LEU A 239 -0.38 -11.81 14.16
C LEU A 239 -0.65 -12.90 15.20
N ILE A 240 0.12 -12.94 16.29
CA ILE A 240 -0.10 -13.84 17.43
C ILE A 240 -1.49 -13.60 18.05
N TRP A 241 -1.91 -12.33 18.17
CA TRP A 241 -3.26 -11.99 18.64
C TRP A 241 -4.34 -12.62 17.75
N CYS A 242 -4.14 -12.64 16.43
CA CYS A 242 -5.08 -13.28 15.50
C CYS A 242 -5.09 -14.81 15.61
N CYS A 243 -4.03 -15.42 16.16
CA CYS A 243 -3.97 -16.87 16.42
C CYS A 243 -4.67 -17.29 17.72
N VAL A 244 -5.02 -16.35 18.61
CA VAL A 244 -5.57 -16.67 19.94
C VAL A 244 -6.77 -17.62 19.91
N PRO A 245 -7.80 -17.44 19.05
CA PRO A 245 -8.95 -18.35 19.01
C PRO A 245 -8.56 -19.80 18.71
N VAL A 246 -7.66 -20.01 17.74
CA VAL A 246 -7.19 -21.34 17.34
C VAL A 246 -6.33 -21.97 18.45
N LEU A 247 -5.49 -21.16 19.11
CA LEU A 247 -4.70 -21.63 20.26
C LEU A 247 -5.58 -22.04 21.44
N LEU A 248 -6.66 -21.30 21.71
CA LEU A 248 -7.63 -21.64 22.74
C LEU A 248 -8.38 -22.92 22.41
N GLU A 249 -8.75 -23.14 21.15
CA GLU A 249 -9.38 -24.39 20.72
C GLU A 249 -8.41 -25.57 20.84
N ALA A 250 -7.17 -25.41 20.39
CA ALA A 250 -6.14 -26.44 20.54
C ALA A 250 -5.90 -26.80 22.01
N LEU A 251 -5.90 -25.80 22.90
CA LEU A 251 -5.81 -26.01 24.34
C LEU A 251 -7.05 -26.73 24.90
N ALA A 252 -8.25 -26.38 24.44
CA ALA A 252 -9.49 -27.04 24.86
C ALA A 252 -9.49 -28.52 24.45
N GLN A 253 -9.05 -28.83 23.23
CA GLN A 253 -8.92 -30.22 22.75
C GLN A 253 -7.89 -31.04 23.53
N TRP A 254 -6.88 -30.37 24.10
CA TRP A 254 -5.92 -31.05 24.98
C TRP A 254 -6.58 -31.57 26.27
N PHE A 255 -7.54 -30.83 26.82
CA PHE A 255 -8.34 -31.26 27.98
C PHE A 255 -9.53 -32.15 27.61
N TRP A 256 -10.18 -31.89 26.47
CA TRP A 256 -11.36 -32.61 25.99
C TRP A 256 -11.16 -33.14 24.57
N LYS A 257 -10.69 -34.38 24.45
CA LYS A 257 -10.32 -34.99 23.16
C LYS A 257 -11.48 -35.18 22.19
N ASP A 258 -12.71 -35.28 22.69
CA ASP A 258 -13.91 -35.50 21.86
C ASP A 258 -14.46 -34.20 21.23
N LEU A 259 -13.82 -33.06 21.50
CA LEU A 259 -14.28 -31.76 21.01
C LEU A 259 -13.98 -31.62 19.51
N PRO A 260 -14.98 -31.33 18.65
CA PRO A 260 -14.76 -31.19 17.22
C PRO A 260 -13.82 -30.03 16.92
N SER A 261 -12.92 -30.20 15.94
CA SER A 261 -12.02 -29.15 15.47
C SER A 261 -12.75 -28.16 14.55
N GLY A 262 -12.53 -26.87 14.78
CA GLY A 262 -12.94 -25.75 13.94
C GLY A 262 -14.02 -24.80 14.48
N PRO A 263 -15.14 -25.29 15.08
CA PRO A 263 -16.28 -24.40 15.32
C PRO A 263 -16.01 -23.33 16.37
N ILE A 264 -15.16 -23.59 17.37
CA ILE A 264 -14.87 -22.64 18.45
C ILE A 264 -13.88 -21.59 17.94
N ALA A 265 -12.84 -22.02 17.24
CA ALA A 265 -11.86 -21.17 16.61
C ALA A 265 -12.49 -20.22 15.59
N LEU A 266 -13.38 -20.73 14.73
CA LEU A 266 -14.07 -19.92 13.72
C LEU A 266 -14.95 -18.83 14.36
N VAL A 267 -15.76 -19.17 15.37
CA VAL A 267 -16.56 -18.18 16.11
C VAL A 267 -15.65 -17.12 16.76
N GLY A 268 -14.57 -17.55 17.41
CA GLY A 268 -13.60 -16.64 18.00
C GLY A 268 -12.92 -15.74 16.97
N LEU A 269 -12.57 -16.26 15.79
CA LEU A 269 -11.97 -15.49 14.70
C LEU A 269 -12.92 -14.45 14.12
N VAL A 270 -14.21 -14.74 14.02
CA VAL A 270 -15.23 -13.75 13.62
C VAL A 270 -15.30 -12.60 14.63
N LEU A 271 -15.22 -12.91 15.94
CA LEU A 271 -15.18 -11.89 16.99
C LEU A 271 -13.90 -11.04 16.92
N VAL A 272 -12.74 -11.67 16.72
CA VAL A 272 -11.46 -10.96 16.56
C VAL A 272 -11.49 -10.08 15.31
N PHE A 273 -12.01 -10.60 14.19
CA PHE A 273 -12.23 -9.83 12.96
C PHE A 273 -13.05 -8.56 13.23
N TRP A 274 -14.24 -8.71 13.83
CA TRP A 274 -15.11 -7.57 14.12
C TRP A 274 -14.44 -6.56 15.07
N ARG A 275 -13.74 -7.06 16.08
CA ARG A 275 -13.02 -6.23 17.06
C ARG A 275 -11.88 -5.45 16.42
N SER A 276 -11.14 -6.06 15.50
CA SER A 276 -10.02 -5.44 14.78
C SER A 276 -10.49 -4.31 13.86
N TRP A 277 -11.57 -4.51 13.11
CA TRP A 277 -12.14 -3.43 12.27
C TRP A 277 -12.67 -2.28 13.11
N SER A 278 -13.40 -2.61 14.19
CA SER A 278 -13.90 -1.60 15.12
C SER A 278 -12.75 -0.79 15.73
N PHE A 279 -11.65 -1.46 16.11
CA PHE A 279 -10.44 -0.79 16.61
C PHE A 279 -9.84 0.16 15.58
N TYR A 280 -9.72 -0.29 14.32
CA TYR A 280 -9.21 0.52 13.23
C TYR A 280 -10.04 1.78 13.02
N HIS A 281 -11.37 1.66 12.92
CA HIS A 281 -12.23 2.82 12.69
C HIS A 281 -12.20 3.81 13.87
N GLN A 282 -12.14 3.32 15.10
CA GLN A 282 -12.05 4.17 16.30
C GLN A 282 -10.73 4.94 16.37
N ASN A 283 -9.61 4.31 15.95
CA ASN A 283 -8.28 4.88 16.11
C ASN A 283 -7.75 5.61 14.87
N LEU A 284 -8.35 5.41 13.70
CA LEU A 284 -7.86 6.04 12.46
C LEU A 284 -7.87 7.57 12.53
N ASN A 285 -8.87 8.15 13.20
CA ASN A 285 -8.91 9.60 13.43
C ASN A 285 -7.79 10.07 14.35
N ALA A 286 -7.44 9.30 15.38
CA ALA A 286 -6.32 9.61 16.25
C ALA A 286 -4.98 9.56 15.48
N VAL A 287 -4.80 8.58 14.59
CA VAL A 287 -3.65 8.53 13.69
C VAL A 287 -3.67 9.70 12.69
N GLY A 288 -4.85 10.13 12.23
CA GLY A 288 -5.03 11.34 11.43
C GLY A 288 -4.57 12.61 12.16
N ASN A 289 -4.94 12.77 13.43
CA ASN A 289 -4.49 13.88 14.26
C ASN A 289 -2.97 13.84 14.47
N LEU A 290 -2.39 12.64 14.60
CA LEU A 290 -0.94 12.47 14.67
C LEU A 290 -0.26 12.92 13.36
N LEU A 291 -0.83 12.58 12.19
CA LEU A 291 -0.34 13.07 10.89
C LEU A 291 -0.40 14.60 10.85
N GLN A 292 -1.53 15.18 11.24
CA GLN A 292 -1.70 16.64 11.27
C GLN A 292 -0.67 17.33 12.16
N ALA A 293 -0.41 16.78 13.36
CA ALA A 293 0.56 17.34 14.28
C ALA A 293 2.01 17.29 13.75
N ARG A 294 2.32 16.35 12.85
CA ARG A 294 3.68 16.16 12.32
C ARG A 294 3.87 16.56 10.86
N GLU A 295 2.83 17.02 10.17
CA GLU A 295 2.85 17.18 8.71
C GLU A 295 3.96 18.13 8.23
N ILE A 296 4.27 19.19 8.98
CA ILE A 296 5.33 20.15 8.63
C ILE A 296 6.72 19.53 8.79
N ASP A 297 6.95 18.75 9.84
CA ASP A 297 8.22 18.06 10.08
C ASP A 297 8.41 16.91 9.07
N LEU A 298 7.31 16.22 8.76
CA LEU A 298 7.26 15.20 7.73
C LEU A 298 7.63 15.80 6.37
N LEU A 299 7.01 16.92 6.00
CA LEU A 299 7.27 17.64 4.74
C LEU A 299 8.75 18.00 4.62
N LYS A 300 9.32 18.66 5.63
CA LYS A 300 10.76 18.98 5.66
C LYS A 300 11.63 17.74 5.50
N THR A 301 11.23 16.61 6.08
CA THR A 301 12.00 15.36 6.00
C THR A 301 11.95 14.77 4.60
N VAL A 302 10.77 14.65 4.00
CA VAL A 302 10.57 13.99 2.70
C VAL A 302 11.00 14.84 1.50
N THR A 303 11.12 16.18 1.64
CA THR A 303 11.56 17.08 0.56
C THR A 303 13.07 17.35 0.53
N LYS A 304 13.82 17.01 1.59
CA LYS A 304 15.25 17.31 1.77
C LYS A 304 16.16 17.09 0.56
N HIS A 305 15.90 16.06 -0.25
CA HIS A 305 16.76 15.70 -1.40
C HIS A 305 16.25 16.24 -2.75
N VAL A 306 15.03 16.77 -2.81
CA VAL A 306 14.48 17.38 -4.03
C VAL A 306 14.91 18.85 -4.12
N GLU A 307 14.96 19.55 -3.00
CA GLU A 307 15.20 21.00 -2.92
C GLU A 307 16.69 21.39 -2.83
N LYS A 308 17.61 20.43 -2.68
CA LYS A 308 19.07 20.67 -2.66
C LYS A 308 19.70 20.79 -4.06
N LYS A 309 18.91 21.08 -5.10
CA LYS A 309 19.39 21.27 -6.48
C LYS A 309 19.35 22.75 -6.86
#